data_AF-A0A2T8KXK6-F1
#
_entry.id   AF-A0A2T8KXK6-F1
#
_cell.length_a   1.000
_cell.length_b   1.000
_cell.length_c   1.000
_cell.angle_alpha   90.00
_cell.angle_beta   90.00
_cell.angle_gamma   90.00
#
_symmetry.space_group_name_H-M   'P 1'
#
loop_
_entity.id
_entity.type
_entity.pdbx_description
1 polymer ?
#
loop_
_entity_poly.entity_id
_entity_poly.type
_entity_poly.pdbx_seq_one_letter_code
_entity_poly.pdbx_strand_id
1 'polypeptide(L)'
;MQKAVDFVVSCKNLDCGFGAMPGGESHAGQIFCCVGTLAIAGSLHHIDRDLLGWWLCERQCKDGGLNGRPEKLADVCYSWWVLSSLIMIDRVHWIDKEKLTRFILNCQVPIYYSHKWHLDNHAALDS
;
A
#
# COMPACT_ATOMS: atom_id res chain seq x y z
N MET A 1 20.79 3.60 -14.77
CA MET A 1 20.17 3.91 -13.46
C MET A 1 19.60 5.33 -13.43
N GLN A 2 20.39 6.38 -13.72
CA GLN A 2 19.92 7.77 -13.62
C GLN A 2 18.61 8.08 -14.38
N LYS A 3 18.49 7.67 -15.65
CA LYS A 3 17.25 7.88 -16.42
C LYS A 3 15.99 7.27 -15.78
N ALA A 4 16.14 6.15 -15.06
CA ALA A 4 15.02 5.53 -14.35
C ALA A 4 14.65 6.35 -13.11
N VAL A 5 15.65 6.85 -12.37
CA VAL A 5 15.44 7.78 -11.25
C VAL A 5 14.75 9.05 -11.74
N ASP A 6 15.23 9.67 -12.82
CA ASP A 6 14.66 10.90 -13.36
C ASP A 6 13.18 10.69 -13.76
N PHE A 7 12.85 9.56 -14.39
CA PHE A 7 11.47 9.20 -14.71
C PHE A 7 10.61 9.06 -13.45
N VAL A 8 11.06 8.30 -12.45
CA VAL A 8 10.34 8.13 -11.19
C VAL A 8 10.12 9.48 -10.50
N VAL A 9 11.12 10.35 -10.46
CA VAL A 9 11.01 11.70 -9.86
C VAL A 9 9.99 12.54 -10.61
N SER A 10 9.89 12.43 -11.94
CA SER A 10 8.87 13.14 -12.72
C SER A 10 7.43 12.66 -12.48
N CYS A 11 7.23 11.49 -11.87
CA CYS A 11 5.92 10.98 -11.46
C CYS A 11 5.45 11.51 -10.09
N LYS A 12 6.27 12.32 -9.40
CA LYS A 12 5.93 12.90 -8.09
C LYS A 12 4.90 14.02 -8.23
N ASN A 13 3.90 14.01 -7.35
CA ASN A 13 2.80 14.98 -7.33
C ASN A 13 2.98 16.06 -6.24
N LEU A 14 2.12 17.08 -6.27
CA LEU A 14 2.10 18.17 -5.29
C LEU A 14 1.82 17.69 -3.86
N ASP A 15 1.04 16.62 -3.72
CA ASP A 15 0.76 15.95 -2.44
C ASP A 15 1.91 15.04 -1.97
N CYS A 16 3.06 15.11 -2.65
CA CYS A 16 4.27 14.32 -2.45
C CYS A 16 4.13 12.81 -2.74
N GLY A 17 2.95 12.34 -3.15
CA GLY A 17 2.75 10.99 -3.64
C GLY A 17 3.29 10.79 -5.06
N PHE A 18 3.06 9.59 -5.60
CA PHE A 18 3.50 9.21 -6.94
C PHE A 18 2.35 8.59 -7.72
N GLY A 19 2.24 8.97 -9.00
CA GLY A 19 1.35 8.34 -9.97
C GLY A 19 2.05 7.28 -10.82
N ALA A 20 1.27 6.59 -11.66
CA ALA A 20 1.79 5.62 -12.62
C ALA A 20 2.61 6.25 -13.76
N MET A 21 2.42 7.55 -13.99
CA MET A 21 3.12 8.37 -14.98
C MET A 21 3.10 9.84 -14.53
N PRO A 22 3.90 10.73 -15.15
CA PRO A 22 3.85 12.16 -14.83
C PRO A 22 2.43 12.73 -14.95
N GLY A 23 1.97 13.38 -13.89
CA GLY A 23 0.60 13.92 -13.77
C GLY A 23 -0.49 12.90 -13.41
N GLY A 24 -0.17 11.62 -13.23
CA GLY A 24 -1.10 10.61 -12.75
C GLY A 24 -1.40 10.74 -11.26
N GLU A 25 -2.62 10.38 -10.83
CA GLU A 25 -3.05 10.47 -9.42
C GLU A 25 -2.15 9.66 -8.47
N SER A 26 -1.87 10.24 -7.30
CA SER A 26 -1.15 9.57 -6.22
C SER A 26 -1.90 8.34 -5.70
N HIS A 27 -1.21 7.21 -5.65
CA HIS A 27 -1.79 5.94 -5.21
C HIS A 27 -0.77 5.08 -4.47
N ALA A 28 -1.17 4.43 -3.38
CA ALA A 28 -0.28 3.67 -2.50
C ALA A 28 0.58 2.62 -3.23
N GLY A 29 -0.01 1.91 -4.20
CA GLY A 29 0.74 0.93 -5.00
C GLY A 29 1.84 1.57 -5.87
N GLN A 30 1.57 2.75 -6.44
CA GLN A 30 2.55 3.47 -7.26
C GLN A 30 3.64 4.09 -6.38
N ILE A 31 3.25 4.62 -5.22
CA ILE A 31 4.18 5.11 -4.20
C ILE A 31 5.12 3.99 -3.76
N PHE A 32 4.61 2.79 -3.44
CA PHE A 32 5.43 1.65 -3.08
C PHE A 32 6.48 1.32 -4.15
N CYS A 33 6.08 1.25 -5.42
CA CYS A 33 7.01 1.00 -6.53
C CYS A 33 8.05 2.12 -6.69
N CYS A 34 7.63 3.38 -6.62
CA CYS A 34 8.51 4.54 -6.79
C CYS A 34 9.50 4.67 -5.64
N VAL A 35 9.04 4.59 -4.39
CA VAL A 35 9.89 4.65 -3.20
C VAL A 35 10.83 3.45 -3.16
N GLY A 36 10.35 2.25 -3.48
CA GLY A 36 11.20 1.05 -3.58
C GLY A 36 12.29 1.18 -4.64
N THR A 37 11.94 1.73 -5.81
CA THR A 37 12.92 2.01 -6.88
C THR A 37 13.98 3.01 -6.42
N LEU A 38 13.57 4.10 -5.77
CA LEU A 38 14.48 5.11 -5.23
C LEU A 38 15.34 4.56 -4.07
N ALA A 39 14.80 3.67 -3.24
CA ALA A 39 15.55 2.99 -2.18
C ALA A 39 16.66 2.10 -2.78
N ILE A 40 16.32 1.27 -3.76
CA ILE A 40 17.28 0.39 -4.45
C ILE A 40 18.36 1.21 -5.17
N ALA A 41 17.99 2.35 -5.75
CA ALA A 41 18.92 3.24 -6.45
C ALA A 41 19.79 4.10 -5.51
N GLY A 42 19.57 4.08 -4.19
CA GLY A 42 20.25 4.98 -3.25
C GLY A 42 19.81 6.45 -3.37
N SER A 43 18.63 6.70 -3.91
CA SER A 43 18.12 8.01 -4.32
C SER A 43 16.94 8.51 -3.49
N LEU A 44 16.79 8.04 -2.24
CA LEU A 44 15.71 8.45 -1.33
C LEU A 44 15.74 9.95 -0.96
N HIS A 45 16.85 10.66 -1.22
CA HIS A 45 16.96 12.10 -0.99
C HIS A 45 16.04 12.95 -1.89
N HIS A 46 15.43 12.38 -2.93
CA HIS A 46 14.38 13.05 -3.72
C HIS A 46 13.00 13.06 -3.06
N ILE A 47 12.82 12.25 -2.00
CA ILE A 47 11.56 12.12 -1.28
C ILE A 47 11.56 13.06 -0.08
N ASP A 48 10.49 13.86 0.02
CA ASP A 48 10.17 14.52 1.28
C ASP A 48 9.50 13.47 2.18
N ARG A 49 10.24 13.00 3.18
CA ARG A 49 9.81 11.88 4.03
C ARG A 49 8.63 12.25 4.92
N ASP A 50 8.53 13.50 5.36
CA ASP A 50 7.47 13.93 6.27
C ASP A 50 6.17 14.18 5.51
N LEU A 51 6.22 14.85 4.37
CA LEU A 51 5.02 15.08 3.55
C LEU A 51 4.49 13.79 2.96
N LEU A 52 5.36 12.91 2.44
CA LEU A 52 4.92 11.59 1.97
C LEU A 52 4.43 10.72 3.13
N GLY A 53 5.11 10.78 4.28
CA GLY A 53 4.70 10.09 5.50
C GLY A 53 3.29 10.49 5.94
N TRP A 54 2.97 11.78 5.86
CA TRP A 54 1.64 12.30 6.18
C TRP A 54 0.59 11.75 5.21
N TRP A 55 0.86 11.81 3.90
CA TRP A 55 -0.06 11.26 2.89
C TRP A 55 -0.35 9.77 3.12
N LEU A 56 0.68 9.00 3.47
CA LEU A 56 0.62 7.56 3.74
C LEU A 56 -0.09 7.23 5.06
N CYS A 57 0.14 7.97 6.14
CA CYS A 57 -0.53 7.68 7.42
C CYS A 57 -2.02 8.03 7.37
N GLU A 58 -2.41 9.06 6.61
CA GLU A 58 -3.81 9.41 6.33
C GLU A 58 -4.57 8.34 5.51
N ARG A 59 -3.88 7.28 5.07
CA ARG A 59 -4.53 6.10 4.49
C ARG A 59 -5.19 5.21 5.53
N GLN A 60 -4.87 5.36 6.83
CA GLN A 60 -5.41 4.50 7.87
C GLN A 60 -6.87 4.85 8.17
N CYS A 61 -7.76 3.92 7.83
CA CYS A 61 -9.19 4.04 8.02
C CYS A 61 -9.59 3.78 9.48
N LYS A 62 -10.84 4.13 9.82
CA LYS A 62 -11.39 3.94 11.18
C LYS A 62 -11.41 2.47 11.64
N ASP A 63 -11.55 1.55 10.69
CA ASP A 63 -11.51 0.09 10.91
C ASP A 63 -10.09 -0.46 11.14
N GLY A 64 -9.06 0.39 11.01
CA GLY A 64 -7.66 0.04 11.18
C GLY A 64 -6.93 -0.34 9.90
N GLY A 65 -7.67 -0.66 8.83
CA GLY A 65 -7.10 -0.99 7.54
C GLY A 65 -6.58 0.24 6.81
N LEU A 66 -5.86 0.00 5.71
CA LEU A 66 -5.27 1.05 4.89
C LEU A 66 -5.95 1.08 3.51
N ASN A 67 -6.18 2.26 2.95
CA ASN A 67 -6.70 2.42 1.59
C ASN A 67 -5.63 2.89 0.59
N GLY A 68 -5.91 2.74 -0.70
CA GLY A 68 -4.96 3.09 -1.77
C GLY A 68 -4.86 4.58 -2.08
N ARG A 69 -5.94 5.32 -1.82
CA ARG A 69 -6.10 6.76 -2.07
C ARG A 69 -7.32 7.30 -1.31
N PRO A 70 -7.50 8.62 -1.19
CA PRO A 70 -8.62 9.20 -0.45
C PRO A 70 -9.98 8.65 -0.90
N GLU A 71 -10.90 8.54 0.06
CA GLU A 71 -12.30 8.15 -0.17
C GLU A 71 -12.51 6.72 -0.73
N LYS A 72 -11.50 5.84 -0.62
CA LYS A 72 -11.62 4.42 -0.93
C LYS A 72 -11.63 3.55 0.32
N LEU A 73 -12.23 2.37 0.17
CA LEU A 73 -12.29 1.37 1.23
C LEU A 73 -10.89 0.82 1.55
N ALA A 74 -10.72 0.35 2.78
CA ALA A 74 -9.52 -0.34 3.18
C ALA A 74 -9.40 -1.70 2.48
N ASP A 75 -8.16 -2.12 2.19
CA ASP A 75 -7.83 -3.42 1.62
C ASP A 75 -6.52 -3.93 2.24
N VAL A 76 -6.41 -5.24 2.40
CA VAL A 76 -5.21 -5.89 2.93
C VAL A 76 -3.98 -5.64 2.03
N CYS A 77 -4.15 -5.52 0.71
CA CYS A 77 -3.01 -5.24 -0.19
C CYS A 77 -2.40 -3.86 0.05
N TYR A 78 -3.21 -2.85 0.35
CA TYR A 78 -2.74 -1.51 0.73
C TYR A 78 -2.01 -1.52 2.07
N SER A 79 -2.34 -2.47 2.94
CA SER A 79 -1.59 -2.64 4.20
C SER A 79 -0.12 -2.92 3.93
N TRP A 80 0.18 -3.77 2.94
CA TRP A 80 1.56 -4.03 2.52
C TRP A 80 2.21 -2.81 1.86
N TRP A 81 1.55 -2.21 0.86
CA TRP A 81 2.13 -1.10 0.08
C TRP A 81 2.40 0.14 0.94
N VAL A 82 1.44 0.53 1.78
CA VAL A 82 1.59 1.71 2.65
C VAL A 82 2.61 1.43 3.75
N LEU A 83 2.51 0.30 4.45
CA LEU A 83 3.43 -0.04 5.55
C LEU A 83 4.88 -0.13 5.07
N SER A 84 5.13 -0.79 3.94
CA SER A 84 6.48 -0.92 3.37
C SER A 84 7.04 0.44 2.97
N SER A 85 6.21 1.30 2.38
CA SER A 85 6.61 2.67 2.02
C SER A 85 6.97 3.49 3.25
N LEU A 86 6.17 3.42 4.32
CA LEU A 86 6.45 4.06 5.60
C LEU A 86 7.73 3.55 6.25
N ILE A 87 8.03 2.25 6.15
CA ILE A 87 9.31 1.69 6.65
C ILE A 87 10.49 2.24 5.86
N MET A 88 10.41 2.29 4.52
CA MET A 88 11.49 2.80 3.68
C MET A 88 11.84 4.27 3.95
N ILE A 89 10.89 5.06 4.42
CA ILE A 89 11.09 6.48 4.77
C ILE A 89 11.17 6.74 6.28
N ASP A 90 11.22 5.69 7.11
CA ASP A 90 11.30 5.76 8.57
C ASP A 90 10.14 6.51 9.25
N ARG A 91 8.91 6.24 8.82
CA ARG A 91 7.66 6.85 9.31
C ARG A 91 6.60 5.84 9.75
N VAL A 92 6.97 4.57 9.90
CA VAL A 92 6.05 3.49 10.32
C VAL A 92 5.39 3.73 11.68
N HIS A 93 5.98 4.57 12.53
CA HIS A 93 5.44 4.93 13.83
C HIS A 93 4.25 5.91 13.77
N TRP A 94 3.88 6.42 12.58
CA TRP A 94 2.76 7.35 12.39
C TRP A 94 1.40 6.67 12.25
N ILE A 95 1.37 5.34 12.17
CA ILE A 95 0.13 4.55 12.10
C ILE A 95 -0.10 3.74 13.38
N ASP A 96 -1.36 3.47 13.68
CA ASP A 96 -1.77 2.58 14.77
C ASP A 96 -1.55 1.11 14.35
N LYS A 97 -0.45 0.53 14.83
CA LYS A 97 -0.05 -0.84 14.49
C LYS A 97 -1.06 -1.87 14.99
N GLU A 98 -1.63 -1.67 16.18
CA GLU A 98 -2.56 -2.64 16.79
C GLU A 98 -3.88 -2.71 16.03
N LYS A 99 -4.41 -1.56 15.58
CA LYS A 99 -5.58 -1.53 14.70
C LYS A 99 -5.30 -2.21 13.36
N LEU A 100 -4.15 -1.93 12.75
CA LEU A 100 -3.78 -2.56 11.49
C LEU A 100 -3.63 -4.08 11.62
N THR A 101 -2.98 -4.56 12.68
CA THR A 101 -2.86 -6.00 12.96
C THR A 101 -4.24 -6.66 13.10
N ARG A 102 -5.16 -6.05 13.85
CA ARG A 102 -6.54 -6.57 13.97
C ARG A 102 -7.27 -6.60 12.63
N PHE A 103 -7.14 -5.55 11.82
CA PHE A 103 -7.71 -5.52 10.47
C PHE A 103 -7.19 -6.68 9.61
N ILE A 104 -5.86 -6.87 9.55
CA ILE A 104 -5.24 -7.94 8.74
C ILE A 104 -5.70 -9.33 9.21
N LEU A 105 -5.74 -9.57 10.53
CA LEU A 105 -6.20 -10.84 11.08
C LEU A 105 -7.68 -11.11 10.75
N ASN A 106 -8.51 -10.06 10.73
CA ASN A 106 -9.92 -10.17 10.35
C ASN A 106 -10.14 -10.42 8.84
N CYS A 107 -9.14 -10.17 7.99
CA CYS A 107 -9.21 -10.47 6.55
C CYS A 107 -8.95 -11.95 6.21
N GLN A 108 -8.60 -12.79 7.18
CA GLN A 108 -8.34 -14.20 6.95
C GLN A 108 -9.64 -14.96 6.66
N VAL A 109 -9.63 -15.81 5.62
CA VAL A 109 -10.74 -16.73 5.39
C VAL A 109 -10.72 -17.82 6.46
N PRO A 110 -11.80 -18.01 7.25
CA PRO A 110 -11.82 -19.08 8.24
C PRO A 110 -11.73 -20.44 7.55
N ILE A 111 -10.94 -21.35 8.12
CA ILE A 111 -10.68 -22.70 7.60
C ILE A 111 -11.98 -23.46 7.27
N TYR A 112 -13.04 -23.27 8.07
CA TYR A 112 -14.35 -23.87 7.81
C TYR A 112 -14.96 -23.46 6.47
N TYR A 113 -14.84 -22.19 6.07
CA TYR A 113 -15.36 -21.72 4.78
C TYR A 113 -14.52 -22.21 3.60
N SER A 114 -13.20 -22.37 3.79
CA SER A 114 -12.34 -22.98 2.76
C SER A 114 -12.71 -24.45 2.53
N HIS A 115 -12.91 -25.24 3.59
CA HIS A 115 -13.38 -26.61 3.46
C HIS A 115 -14.78 -26.71 2.87
N LYS A 116 -15.72 -25.89 3.34
CA LYS A 116 -17.08 -25.87 2.79
C LYS A 116 -17.09 -25.51 1.30
N TRP A 117 -16.32 -24.49 0.89
CA TRP A 117 -16.21 -24.12 -0.53
C TRP A 117 -15.60 -25.25 -1.37
N HIS A 118 -14.60 -25.97 -0.85
CA HIS A 118 -14.07 -27.15 -1.53
C HIS A 118 -15.10 -28.28 -1.66
N LEU A 119 -15.89 -28.55 -0.62
CA LEU A 119 -16.95 -29.56 -0.65
C LEU A 119 -18.07 -29.18 -1.63
N ASP A 120 -18.51 -27.92 -1.58
CA ASP A 120 -19.60 -27.40 -2.43
C ASP A 120 -19.21 -27.36 -3.92
N ASN A 121 -17.93 -27.12 -4.25
CA ASN A 121 -17.45 -27.12 -5.65
C ASN A 121 -17.03 -28.50 -6.18
N HIS A 122 -16.72 -29.47 -5.32
CA HIS A 122 -16.56 -30.86 -5.75
C HIS A 122 -17.91 -31.50 -6.10
N ALA A 123 -18.97 -31.20 -5.34
CA ALA A 123 -20.31 -31.70 -5.61
C ALA A 123 -20.92 -31.17 -6.94
N ALA A 124 -20.43 -30.05 -7.45
CA ALA A 124 -20.90 -29.43 -8.70
C ALA A 124 -20.23 -29.99 -9.98
N LEU A 125 -19.21 -30.83 -9.85
CA LEU A 125 -18.51 -31.47 -10.98
C LEU A 125 -18.95 -32.94 -11.20
N ASP A 126 -19.77 -33.48 -10.30
CA ASP A 126 -20.30 -34.85 -10.34
C ASP A 126 -21.78 -34.91 -10.77
N SER A 127 -22.32 -33.81 -11.34
CA SER A 127 -23.70 -33.68 -11.87
C SER A 127 -23.71 -33.30 -13.34
#